data_AF-D4ATX4-F1
#
_entry.id   AF-D4ATX4-F1
#
_cell.length_a   1.000
_cell.length_b   1.000
_cell.length_c   1.000
_cell.angle_alpha   90.00
_cell.angle_beta   90.00
_cell.angle_gamma   90.00
#
_symmetry.space_group_name_H-M   'P 1'
#
loop_
_entity.id
_entity.type
_entity.pdbx_description
1 polymer ?
#
loop_
_entity_poly.entity_id
_entity_poly.type
_entity_poly.pdbx_seq_one_letter_code
_entity_poly.pdbx_strand_id
1 'polypeptide(L)'
;MFQEMRDALGIEKGVDIIHHIRGLPTFTARTDAIAIVRDIERKAMVKQVPQPGLVELMDYLNSKGVRRALCTRNFDGPVNHLIKSHLATHVFAPIITRDTPNIMPKPDPAGILHIARAWELEDASGLIMVGDSLDDMTAGHKAGAATVLLLNERNRDLKDHEHTDLCIERLDELINMLDLRSRTTEYAKDNELLPCICDNDMREVSQEDALKPPSTVDSGTVTFCIFGAVMKHMHKRLPIPVLAGAAALVWHLLWKLCLDRSQGTETLNKIVWKIQQI
;
A
#
# COMPACT_ATOMS: atom_id res chain seq x y z
N MET A 1 -2.46 -23.78 -1.27
CA MET A 1 -1.22 -23.90 -2.07
C MET A 1 -0.08 -24.56 -1.28
N PHE A 2 0.60 -23.92 -0.32
CA PHE A 2 1.76 -24.56 0.32
C PHE A 2 1.47 -25.85 1.10
N GLN A 3 0.26 -26.01 1.67
CA GLN A 3 -0.15 -27.29 2.27
C GLN A 3 -0.37 -28.34 1.17
N GLU A 4 -1.11 -27.99 0.13
CA GLU A 4 -1.35 -28.86 -1.04
C GLU A 4 -0.05 -29.33 -1.72
N MET A 5 0.98 -28.47 -1.81
CA MET A 5 2.31 -28.85 -2.28
C MET A 5 2.96 -29.90 -1.39
N ARG A 6 2.87 -29.73 -0.06
CA ARG A 6 3.45 -30.68 0.89
C ARG A 6 2.74 -32.02 0.85
N ASP A 7 1.41 -31.99 0.79
CA ASP A 7 0.59 -33.20 0.66
C ASP A 7 0.92 -33.96 -0.64
N ALA A 8 1.06 -33.24 -1.76
CA ALA A 8 1.40 -33.83 -3.06
C ALA A 8 2.84 -34.39 -3.14
N LEU A 9 3.77 -33.81 -2.38
CA LEU A 9 5.13 -34.30 -2.25
C LEU A 9 5.29 -35.37 -1.14
N GLY A 10 4.25 -35.61 -0.34
CA GLY A 10 4.30 -36.54 0.79
C GLY A 10 5.22 -36.08 1.92
N ILE A 11 5.34 -34.77 2.15
CA ILE A 11 6.23 -34.18 3.18
C ILE A 11 5.46 -33.48 4.29
N GLU A 12 6.05 -33.45 5.48
CA GLU A 12 5.43 -32.84 6.66
C GLU A 12 5.47 -31.30 6.62
N LYS A 13 4.57 -30.68 7.40
CA LYS A 13 4.39 -29.22 7.47
C LYS A 13 5.67 -28.43 7.77
N GLY A 14 6.58 -29.00 8.55
CA GLY A 14 7.86 -28.38 8.95
C GLY A 14 8.97 -28.46 7.90
N VAL A 15 8.80 -29.28 6.85
CA VAL A 15 9.81 -29.47 5.82
C VAL A 15 9.73 -28.32 4.81
N ASP A 16 10.88 -27.71 4.50
CA ASP A 16 11.01 -26.75 3.42
C ASP A 16 10.93 -27.46 2.06
N ILE A 17 10.02 -26.99 1.20
CA ILE A 17 9.70 -27.62 -0.08
C ILE A 17 10.91 -27.60 -1.02
N ILE A 18 11.64 -26.47 -1.07
CA ILE A 18 12.78 -26.30 -1.99
C ILE A 18 13.96 -27.17 -1.52
N HIS A 19 14.24 -27.16 -0.22
CA HIS A 19 15.27 -27.98 0.38
C HIS A 19 14.99 -29.48 0.17
N HIS A 20 13.75 -29.91 0.40
CA HIS A 20 13.34 -31.30 0.13
C HIS A 20 13.58 -31.70 -1.32
N ILE A 21 13.11 -30.89 -2.29
CA ILE A 21 13.29 -31.17 -3.71
C ILE A 21 14.79 -31.27 -4.05
N ARG A 22 15.63 -30.36 -3.54
CA ARG A 22 17.09 -30.41 -3.77
C ARG A 22 17.75 -31.66 -3.18
N GLY A 23 17.21 -32.18 -2.07
CA GLY A 23 17.69 -33.38 -1.39
C GLY A 23 17.28 -34.72 -2.02
N LEU A 24 16.37 -34.73 -3.01
CA LEU A 24 15.96 -35.97 -3.67
C LEU A 24 17.14 -36.62 -4.42
N PRO A 25 17.30 -37.96 -4.39
CA PRO A 25 18.52 -38.63 -4.81
C PRO A 25 18.73 -38.61 -6.33
N THR A 26 17.67 -38.78 -7.11
CA THR A 26 17.76 -38.91 -8.57
C THR A 26 17.34 -37.63 -9.29
N PHE A 27 17.93 -37.38 -10.46
CA PHE A 27 17.51 -36.26 -11.32
C PHE A 27 16.03 -36.35 -11.67
N THR A 28 15.54 -37.53 -12.04
CA THR A 28 14.12 -37.77 -12.37
C THR A 28 13.20 -37.41 -11.21
N ALA A 29 13.50 -37.87 -9.98
CA ALA A 29 12.68 -37.53 -8.82
C ALA A 29 12.63 -36.02 -8.56
N ARG A 30 13.76 -35.32 -8.74
CA ARG A 30 13.81 -33.84 -8.66
C ARG A 30 12.92 -33.20 -9.71
N THR A 31 13.03 -33.63 -10.97
CA THR A 31 12.25 -33.08 -12.08
C THR A 31 10.75 -33.32 -11.91
N ASP A 32 10.35 -34.53 -11.48
CA ASP A 32 8.95 -34.87 -11.23
C ASP A 32 8.37 -34.04 -10.07
N ALA A 33 9.12 -33.89 -8.98
CA ALA A 33 8.71 -33.06 -7.85
C ALA A 33 8.58 -31.58 -8.23
N ILE A 34 9.50 -31.05 -9.04
CA ILE A 34 9.41 -29.69 -9.61
C ILE A 34 8.16 -29.54 -10.47
N ALA A 35 7.83 -30.54 -11.30
CA ALA A 35 6.64 -30.52 -12.14
C ALA A 35 5.35 -30.48 -11.30
N ILE A 36 5.25 -31.30 -10.24
CA ILE A 36 4.13 -31.30 -9.29
C ILE A 36 3.94 -29.92 -8.66
N VAL A 37 5.02 -29.32 -8.13
CA VAL A 37 4.96 -27.99 -7.52
C VAL A 37 4.49 -26.94 -8.54
N ARG A 38 5.09 -26.93 -9.73
CA ARG A 38 4.70 -26.01 -10.82
C ARG A 38 3.23 -26.15 -11.21
N ASP A 39 2.70 -27.36 -11.23
CA ASP A 39 1.29 -27.60 -11.55
C ASP A 39 0.35 -27.04 -10.49
N ILE A 40 0.69 -27.20 -9.21
CA ILE A 40 -0.07 -26.64 -8.09
C ILE A 40 0.01 -25.12 -8.10
N GLU A 41 1.20 -24.54 -8.33
CA GLU A 41 1.38 -23.09 -8.49
C GLU A 41 0.52 -22.56 -9.63
N ARG A 42 0.52 -23.21 -10.79
CA ARG A 42 -0.29 -22.80 -11.95
C ARG A 42 -1.78 -22.84 -11.63
N LYS A 43 -2.25 -23.90 -10.97
CA LYS A 43 -3.66 -24.01 -10.55
C LYS A 43 -4.03 -22.94 -9.53
N ALA A 44 -3.15 -22.66 -8.58
CA ALA A 44 -3.35 -21.61 -7.57
C ALA A 44 -3.38 -20.22 -8.21
N MET A 45 -2.53 -19.98 -9.21
CA MET A 45 -2.46 -18.74 -9.98
C MET A 45 -3.74 -18.49 -10.80
N VAL A 46 -4.36 -19.53 -11.39
CA VAL A 46 -5.64 -19.38 -12.11
C VAL A 46 -6.81 -19.05 -11.17
N LYS A 47 -6.78 -19.53 -9.93
CA LYS A 47 -7.83 -19.27 -8.92
C LYS A 47 -7.64 -17.95 -8.18
N GLN A 48 -6.65 -17.18 -8.58
CA GLN A 48 -6.16 -16.03 -7.85
C GLN A 48 -7.08 -14.83 -8.13
N VAL A 49 -7.70 -14.30 -7.08
CA VAL A 49 -8.70 -13.22 -7.18
C VAL A 49 -8.08 -11.92 -6.64
N PRO A 50 -8.24 -10.80 -7.37
CA PRO A 50 -7.88 -9.46 -6.91
C PRO A 50 -8.41 -9.14 -5.52
N GLN A 51 -7.68 -8.32 -4.78
CA GLN A 51 -8.23 -7.73 -3.56
C GLN A 51 -9.44 -6.86 -3.87
N PRO A 52 -10.43 -6.82 -2.97
CA PRO A 52 -11.57 -5.93 -3.14
C PRO A 52 -11.13 -4.48 -3.30
N GLY A 53 -11.69 -3.80 -4.31
CA GLY A 53 -11.39 -2.40 -4.60
C GLY A 53 -10.13 -2.17 -5.46
N LEU A 54 -9.42 -3.22 -5.88
CA LEU A 54 -8.18 -3.06 -6.66
C LEU A 54 -8.42 -2.35 -8.00
N VAL A 55 -9.38 -2.85 -8.78
CA VAL A 55 -9.61 -2.34 -10.14
C VAL A 55 -10.14 -0.91 -10.05
N GLU A 56 -11.06 -0.66 -9.12
CA GLU A 56 -11.61 0.66 -8.83
C GLU A 56 -10.52 1.65 -8.43
N LEU A 57 -9.59 1.26 -7.55
CA LEU A 57 -8.44 2.08 -7.20
C LEU A 57 -7.53 2.32 -8.42
N MET A 58 -7.25 1.30 -9.23
CA MET A 58 -6.37 1.46 -10.39
C MET A 58 -6.99 2.36 -11.46
N ASP A 59 -8.29 2.25 -11.72
CA ASP A 59 -9.03 3.13 -12.62
C ASP A 59 -9.01 4.58 -12.12
N TYR A 60 -9.25 4.78 -10.82
CA TYR A 60 -9.17 6.10 -10.21
C TYR A 60 -7.77 6.70 -10.37
N LEU A 61 -6.71 5.99 -9.98
CA LEU A 61 -5.33 6.47 -10.10
C LEU A 61 -4.96 6.75 -11.57
N ASN A 62 -5.43 5.93 -12.50
CA ASN A 62 -5.24 6.15 -13.93
C ASN A 62 -5.90 7.45 -14.39
N SER A 63 -7.15 7.70 -13.97
CA SER A 63 -7.90 8.91 -14.32
C SER A 63 -7.24 10.20 -13.79
N LYS A 64 -6.47 10.09 -12.70
CA LYS A 64 -5.74 11.20 -12.08
C LYS A 64 -4.30 11.33 -12.59
N GLY A 65 -3.87 10.50 -13.54
CA GLY A 65 -2.49 10.51 -14.05
C GLY A 65 -1.45 10.07 -13.02
N VAL A 66 -1.85 9.36 -11.97
CA VAL A 66 -0.95 8.98 -10.89
C VAL A 66 -0.07 7.80 -11.31
N ARG A 67 1.27 8.01 -11.22
CA ARG A 67 2.25 6.94 -11.49
C ARG A 67 2.12 5.83 -10.45
N ARG A 68 2.37 4.59 -10.89
CA ARG A 68 2.21 3.38 -10.09
C ARG A 68 3.42 2.49 -10.29
N ALA A 69 3.94 1.95 -9.20
CA ALA A 69 4.96 0.92 -9.20
C ALA A 69 4.44 -0.30 -8.44
N LEU A 70 5.03 -1.45 -8.76
CA LEU A 70 4.86 -2.64 -7.95
C LEU A 70 6.20 -2.90 -7.28
N CYS A 71 6.16 -3.10 -5.98
CA CYS A 71 7.24 -3.80 -5.29
C CYS A 71 6.61 -5.13 -4.85
N THR A 72 7.32 -6.25 -4.87
CA THR A 72 6.79 -7.54 -4.39
C THR A 72 7.89 -8.50 -3.98
N ARG A 73 7.58 -9.39 -3.03
CA ARG A 73 8.39 -10.59 -2.77
C ARG A 73 7.98 -11.76 -3.67
N ASN A 74 7.04 -11.58 -4.60
CA ASN A 74 6.68 -12.60 -5.58
C ASN A 74 7.69 -12.65 -6.72
N PHE A 75 7.70 -13.78 -7.43
CA PHE A 75 8.40 -13.92 -8.70
C PHE A 75 7.64 -13.23 -9.84
N ASP A 76 8.29 -13.02 -10.98
CA ASP A 76 7.70 -12.32 -12.14
C ASP A 76 6.46 -13.03 -12.70
N GLY A 77 6.40 -14.36 -12.64
CA GLY A 77 5.29 -15.15 -13.17
C GLY A 77 3.93 -14.73 -12.60
N PRO A 78 3.72 -14.84 -11.27
CA PRO A 78 2.50 -14.39 -10.61
C PRO A 78 2.18 -12.90 -10.83
N VAL A 79 3.20 -12.04 -10.87
CA VAL A 79 3.04 -10.60 -11.14
C VAL A 79 2.47 -10.37 -12.54
N ASN A 80 3.11 -10.96 -13.54
CA ASN A 80 2.69 -10.85 -14.93
C ASN A 80 1.29 -11.43 -15.14
N HIS A 81 0.95 -12.52 -14.45
CA HIS A 81 -0.40 -13.07 -14.50
C HIS A 81 -1.44 -12.12 -13.91
N LEU A 82 -1.18 -11.55 -12.73
CA LEU A 82 -2.07 -10.55 -12.14
C LEU A 82 -2.32 -9.38 -13.11
N ILE A 83 -1.25 -8.81 -13.67
CA ILE A 83 -1.35 -7.66 -14.58
C ILE A 83 -2.14 -8.04 -15.82
N LYS A 84 -1.80 -9.14 -16.50
CA LYS A 84 -2.48 -9.55 -17.74
C LYS A 84 -3.94 -9.93 -17.52
N SER A 85 -4.26 -10.58 -16.42
CA SER A 85 -5.60 -11.11 -16.17
C SER A 85 -6.57 -10.05 -15.62
N HIS A 86 -6.07 -9.07 -14.86
CA HIS A 86 -6.94 -8.16 -14.10
C HIS A 86 -6.63 -6.68 -14.30
N LEU A 87 -5.43 -6.31 -14.77
CA LEU A 87 -4.96 -4.92 -14.82
C LEU A 87 -4.33 -4.57 -16.18
N ALA A 88 -4.80 -5.19 -17.26
CA ALA A 88 -4.15 -5.13 -18.58
C ALA A 88 -4.05 -3.71 -19.17
N THR A 89 -4.92 -2.80 -18.74
CA THR A 89 -4.97 -1.39 -19.14
C THR A 89 -4.16 -0.47 -18.22
N HIS A 90 -3.54 -1.00 -17.17
CA HIS A 90 -2.79 -0.22 -16.19
C HIS A 90 -1.29 -0.47 -16.30
N VAL A 91 -0.52 0.60 -16.17
CA VAL A 91 0.94 0.56 -16.25
C VAL A 91 1.53 0.63 -14.84
N PHE A 92 2.42 -0.32 -14.55
CA PHE A 92 3.27 -0.31 -13.37
C PHE A 92 4.72 -0.19 -13.81
N ALA A 93 5.42 0.85 -13.36
CA ALA A 93 6.83 1.04 -13.68
C ALA A 93 7.53 1.85 -12.57
N PRO A 94 8.63 1.36 -11.97
CA PRO A 94 9.19 0.02 -12.19
C PRO A 94 8.38 -1.08 -11.47
N ILE A 95 8.65 -2.33 -11.86
CA ILE A 95 8.17 -3.52 -11.16
C ILE A 95 9.37 -4.18 -10.49
N ILE A 96 9.40 -4.12 -9.17
CA ILE A 96 10.42 -4.73 -8.32
C ILE A 96 9.85 -6.04 -7.79
N THR A 97 10.54 -7.14 -8.09
CA THR A 97 10.16 -8.50 -7.70
C THR A 97 11.25 -9.13 -6.84
N ARG A 98 11.03 -10.37 -6.40
CA ARG A 98 12.04 -11.12 -5.64
C ARG A 98 13.36 -11.26 -6.39
N ASP A 99 13.32 -11.34 -7.72
CA ASP A 99 14.48 -11.61 -8.55
C ASP A 99 15.13 -10.33 -9.10
N THR A 100 14.63 -9.14 -8.71
CA THR A 100 15.22 -7.89 -9.16
C THR A 100 16.67 -7.77 -8.65
N PRO A 101 17.68 -7.71 -9.54
CA PRO A 101 19.07 -7.75 -9.13
C PRO A 101 19.45 -6.54 -8.27
N ASN A 102 20.31 -6.78 -7.28
CA ASN A 102 20.90 -5.74 -6.42
C ASN A 102 19.88 -4.91 -5.61
N ILE A 103 18.66 -5.42 -5.43
CA ILE A 103 17.67 -4.80 -4.54
C ILE A 103 17.41 -5.73 -3.37
N MET A 104 17.65 -5.22 -2.17
CA MET A 104 17.36 -5.94 -0.94
C MET A 104 15.85 -6.13 -0.77
N PRO A 105 15.39 -7.32 -0.36
CA PRO A 105 13.98 -7.54 -0.10
C PRO A 105 13.55 -6.78 1.16
N LYS A 106 12.27 -6.47 1.25
CA LYS A 106 11.69 -5.88 2.45
C LYS A 106 11.90 -6.76 3.68
N PRO A 107 12.06 -6.16 4.88
CA PRO A 107 11.75 -4.78 5.28
C PRO A 107 12.80 -3.70 4.92
N ASP A 108 13.81 -4.03 4.14
CA ASP A 108 14.74 -3.05 3.60
C ASP A 108 14.04 -2.04 2.65
N PRO A 109 14.35 -0.73 2.73
CA PRO A 109 13.72 0.30 1.89
C PRO A 109 14.23 0.33 0.43
N ALA A 110 15.25 -0.46 0.06
CA ALA A 110 15.93 -0.38 -1.23
C ALA A 110 14.98 -0.40 -2.44
N GLY A 111 13.92 -1.22 -2.41
CA GLY A 111 12.96 -1.30 -3.50
C GLY A 111 12.15 0.00 -3.69
N ILE A 112 11.74 0.64 -2.60
CA ILE A 112 10.97 1.90 -2.63
C ILE A 112 11.88 3.06 -3.03
N LEU A 113 13.10 3.10 -2.51
CA LEU A 113 14.10 4.10 -2.89
C LEU A 113 14.53 3.94 -4.37
N HIS A 114 14.55 2.71 -4.89
CA HIS A 114 14.78 2.46 -6.31
C HIS A 114 13.64 3.04 -7.16
N ILE A 115 12.39 2.85 -6.73
CA ILE A 115 11.22 3.44 -7.39
C ILE A 115 11.30 4.97 -7.38
N ALA A 116 11.60 5.59 -6.24
CA ALA A 116 11.76 7.04 -6.13
C ALA A 116 12.80 7.58 -7.13
N ARG A 117 13.98 6.95 -7.20
CA ARG A 117 15.03 7.30 -8.16
C ARG A 117 14.61 7.10 -9.62
N ALA A 118 13.94 5.99 -9.93
CA ALA A 118 13.43 5.72 -11.29
C ALA A 118 12.38 6.75 -11.74
N TRP A 119 11.76 7.44 -10.78
CA TRP A 119 10.79 8.50 -10.98
C TRP A 119 11.35 9.91 -10.83
N GLU A 120 12.67 10.02 -10.69
CA GLU A 120 13.41 11.29 -10.56
C GLU A 120 12.95 12.11 -9.34
N LEU A 121 12.54 11.43 -8.27
CA LEU A 121 12.25 12.05 -6.98
C LEU A 121 13.54 12.15 -6.14
N GLU A 122 13.65 13.24 -5.37
CA GLU A 122 14.77 13.46 -4.44
C GLU A 122 14.79 12.40 -3.32
N ASP A 123 13.62 12.10 -2.77
CA ASP A 123 13.41 11.07 -1.75
C ASP A 123 12.05 10.36 -1.93
N ALA A 124 11.66 9.52 -0.96
CA ALA A 124 10.39 8.81 -1.01
C ALA A 124 9.22 9.54 -0.30
N SER A 125 9.39 10.79 0.14
CA SER A 125 8.34 11.53 0.86
C SER A 125 7.05 11.63 0.04
N GLY A 126 7.15 11.88 -1.26
CA GLY A 126 6.02 11.91 -2.21
C GLY A 126 5.36 10.56 -2.53
N LEU A 127 5.78 9.47 -1.87
CA LEU A 127 5.30 8.11 -2.13
C LEU A 127 4.34 7.61 -1.06
N ILE A 128 3.38 6.78 -1.49
CA ILE A 128 2.51 5.99 -0.61
C ILE A 128 2.81 4.50 -0.82
N MET A 129 3.25 3.84 0.24
CA MET A 129 3.46 2.40 0.32
C MET A 129 2.20 1.71 0.88
N VAL A 130 1.50 0.96 0.02
CA VAL A 130 0.29 0.21 0.40
C VAL A 130 0.64 -1.28 0.48
N GLY A 131 0.37 -1.93 1.61
CA GLY A 131 0.65 -3.36 1.80
C GLY A 131 -0.07 -3.96 3.01
N ASP A 132 0.06 -5.27 3.23
CA ASP A 132 -0.68 -6.03 4.25
C ASP A 132 0.22 -6.66 5.33
N SER A 133 1.52 -6.36 5.32
CA SER A 133 2.50 -6.95 6.21
C SER A 133 3.38 -5.92 6.90
N LEU A 134 3.98 -6.31 8.02
CA LEU A 134 4.95 -5.48 8.73
C LEU A 134 6.18 -5.16 7.87
N ASP A 135 6.57 -6.06 6.97
CA ASP A 135 7.64 -5.83 6.01
C ASP A 135 7.30 -4.65 5.08
N ASP A 136 6.03 -4.53 4.67
CA ASP A 136 5.53 -3.42 3.84
C ASP A 136 5.64 -2.10 4.58
N MET A 137 5.09 -2.06 5.79
CA MET A 137 5.02 -0.86 6.63
C MET A 137 6.44 -0.39 6.98
N THR A 138 7.29 -1.31 7.43
CA THR A 138 8.67 -0.99 7.81
C THR A 138 9.50 -0.49 6.64
N ALA A 139 9.36 -1.08 5.44
CA ALA A 139 10.10 -0.60 4.28
C ALA A 139 9.63 0.79 3.84
N GLY A 140 8.31 1.04 3.81
CA GLY A 140 7.75 2.35 3.48
C GLY A 140 8.22 3.41 4.45
N HIS A 141 8.08 3.14 5.75
CA HIS A 141 8.53 4.02 6.81
C HIS A 141 10.03 4.34 6.71
N LYS A 142 10.89 3.32 6.56
CA LYS A 142 12.34 3.51 6.42
C LYS A 142 12.74 4.25 5.15
N ALA A 143 11.93 4.18 4.10
CA ALA A 143 12.17 4.95 2.87
C ALA A 143 11.76 6.42 3.02
N GLY A 144 10.93 6.75 4.01
CA GLY A 144 10.30 8.08 4.17
C GLY A 144 8.94 8.22 3.47
N ALA A 145 8.38 7.12 2.94
CA ALA A 145 7.06 7.11 2.32
C ALA A 145 5.94 7.08 3.35
N ALA A 146 4.76 7.62 3.02
CA ALA A 146 3.54 7.33 3.76
C ALA A 146 3.19 5.85 3.67
N THR A 147 2.64 5.29 4.74
CA THR A 147 2.33 3.87 4.86
C THR A 147 0.83 3.63 5.06
N VAL A 148 0.28 2.75 4.23
CA VAL A 148 -1.14 2.37 4.27
C VAL A 148 -1.23 0.87 4.44
N LEU A 149 -1.67 0.43 5.61
CA LEU A 149 -1.91 -0.96 5.92
C LEU A 149 -3.29 -1.40 5.39
N LEU A 150 -3.28 -2.39 4.49
CA LEU A 150 -4.47 -3.15 4.14
C LEU A 150 -4.73 -4.21 5.21
N LEU A 151 -5.69 -3.90 6.08
CA LEU A 151 -6.09 -4.75 7.19
C LEU A 151 -6.76 -6.04 6.71
N ASN A 152 -6.47 -7.12 7.40
CA ASN A 152 -7.13 -8.40 7.30
C ASN A 152 -7.17 -9.06 8.69
N GLU A 153 -7.78 -10.24 8.78
CA GLU A 153 -7.96 -10.96 10.06
C GLU A 153 -6.65 -11.33 10.76
N ARG A 154 -5.53 -11.38 10.03
CA ARG A 154 -4.24 -11.90 10.52
C ARG A 154 -3.23 -10.82 10.89
N ASN A 155 -3.53 -9.55 10.62
CA ASN A 155 -2.59 -8.43 10.81
C ASN A 155 -3.19 -7.28 11.62
N ARG A 156 -4.28 -7.53 12.36
CA ARG A 156 -5.00 -6.50 13.13
C ARG A 156 -4.13 -5.84 14.20
N ASP A 157 -3.15 -6.57 14.71
CA ASP A 157 -2.13 -6.11 15.64
C ASP A 157 -1.20 -5.05 15.06
N LEU A 158 -1.07 -4.98 13.72
CA LEU A 158 -0.24 -3.97 13.04
C LEU A 158 -0.92 -2.61 12.91
N LYS A 159 -2.20 -2.49 13.28
CA LYS A 159 -2.98 -1.25 13.16
C LYS A 159 -2.34 -0.08 13.92
N ASP A 160 -1.85 -0.37 15.12
CA ASP A 160 -1.27 0.64 16.03
C ASP A 160 0.27 0.63 16.00
N HIS A 161 0.88 -0.01 15.00
CA HIS A 161 2.32 -0.08 14.84
C HIS A 161 2.89 1.29 14.42
N GLU A 162 4.06 1.68 14.94
CA GLU A 162 4.68 3.00 14.69
C GLU A 162 5.03 3.26 13.22
N HIS A 163 5.18 2.19 12.43
CA HIS A 163 5.40 2.23 10.99
C HIS A 163 4.12 2.26 10.15
N THR A 164 2.94 2.37 10.77
CA THR A 164 1.64 2.40 10.09
C THR A 164 1.02 3.79 10.24
N ASP A 165 0.95 4.56 9.16
CA ASP A 165 0.33 5.90 9.19
C ASP A 165 -1.20 5.83 9.06
N LEU A 166 -1.69 4.89 8.23
CA LEU A 166 -3.12 4.75 7.95
C LEU A 166 -3.50 3.28 7.72
N CYS A 167 -4.75 2.94 7.99
CA CYS A 167 -5.31 1.61 7.75
C CYS A 167 -6.57 1.69 6.88
N ILE A 168 -6.73 0.72 5.97
CA ILE A 168 -7.92 0.48 5.16
C ILE A 168 -8.28 -1.01 5.21
N GLU A 169 -9.55 -1.35 5.07
CA GLU A 169 -9.98 -2.76 4.95
C GLU A 169 -10.19 -3.19 3.50
N ARG A 170 -10.34 -2.21 2.59
CA ARG A 170 -10.46 -2.40 1.15
C ARG A 170 -9.67 -1.35 0.39
N LEU A 171 -9.19 -1.68 -0.81
CA LEU A 171 -8.32 -0.79 -1.59
C LEU A 171 -9.06 0.46 -2.11
N ASP A 172 -10.36 0.37 -2.37
CA ASP A 172 -11.18 1.48 -2.85
C ASP A 172 -11.46 2.54 -1.77
N GLU A 173 -11.29 2.21 -0.48
CA GLU A 173 -11.38 3.20 0.61
C GLU A 173 -10.32 4.30 0.49
N LEU A 174 -9.19 3.98 -0.12
CA LEU A 174 -8.09 4.92 -0.36
C LEU A 174 -8.47 6.03 -1.34
N ILE A 175 -9.44 5.80 -2.23
CA ILE A 175 -9.94 6.80 -3.19
C ILE A 175 -10.50 8.01 -2.42
N ASN A 176 -11.34 7.75 -1.42
CA ASN A 176 -11.98 8.80 -0.63
C ASN A 176 -10.94 9.67 0.10
N MET A 177 -9.86 9.05 0.57
CA MET A 177 -8.79 9.73 1.28
C MET A 177 -7.98 10.64 0.35
N LEU A 178 -7.77 10.21 -0.88
CA LEU A 178 -7.09 11.00 -1.91
C LEU A 178 -7.95 12.17 -2.39
N ASP A 179 -9.25 11.97 -2.58
CA ASP A 179 -10.18 13.02 -3.01
C ASP A 179 -10.31 14.14 -1.97
N LEU A 180 -10.32 13.81 -0.68
CA LEU A 180 -10.34 14.81 0.41
C LEU A 180 -9.15 15.77 0.34
N ARG A 181 -7.99 15.26 -0.11
CA ARG A 181 -6.78 16.06 -0.29
C ARG A 181 -6.86 16.99 -1.50
N SER A 182 -7.39 16.51 -2.63
CA SER A 182 -7.60 17.33 -3.82
C SER A 182 -8.53 18.51 -3.53
N ARG A 183 -9.62 18.27 -2.79
CA ARG A 183 -10.56 19.35 -2.42
C ARG A 183 -9.95 20.37 -1.47
N THR A 184 -9.13 19.95 -0.52
CA THR A 184 -8.47 20.87 0.43
C THR A 184 -7.41 21.73 -0.25
N THR A 185 -6.69 21.18 -1.24
CA THR A 185 -5.68 21.92 -2.02
C THR A 185 -6.29 22.87 -3.06
N GLU A 186 -7.44 22.53 -3.63
CA GLU A 186 -8.20 23.37 -4.56
C GLU A 186 -8.84 24.57 -3.81
N TYR A 187 -9.46 24.33 -2.64
CA TYR A 187 -9.97 25.40 -1.77
C TYR A 187 -8.88 26.39 -1.29
N ALA A 188 -7.65 25.92 -1.09
CA ALA A 188 -6.53 26.78 -0.70
C ALA A 188 -5.95 27.59 -1.88
N LYS A 189 -6.18 27.17 -3.12
CA LYS A 189 -5.76 27.89 -4.34
C LYS A 189 -6.78 28.93 -4.77
N ASP A 190 -8.07 28.67 -4.58
CA ASP A 190 -9.15 29.55 -5.04
C ASP A 190 -9.45 30.71 -4.06
N ASN A 191 -8.96 30.65 -2.82
CA ASN A 191 -9.03 31.74 -1.85
C ASN A 191 -7.63 32.27 -1.51
N GLU A 192 -7.21 33.38 -2.13
CA GLU A 192 -6.11 34.19 -1.59
C GLU A 192 -6.51 34.72 -0.19
N LEU A 193 -5.74 34.32 0.84
CA LEU A 193 -5.78 34.70 2.29
C LEU A 193 -6.60 33.75 3.19
N LEU A 194 -6.13 33.31 4.37
CA LEU A 194 -5.37 34.01 5.42
C LEU A 194 -4.37 33.06 6.15
N PRO A 195 -3.27 33.60 6.72
CA PRO A 195 -2.37 32.83 7.57
C PRO A 195 -3.12 32.27 8.77
N CYS A 196 -2.79 31.03 9.12
CA CYS A 196 -3.29 30.34 10.29
C CYS A 196 -3.17 31.26 11.51
N ILE A 197 -4.31 31.63 12.10
CA ILE A 197 -4.35 32.28 13.41
C ILE A 197 -3.92 31.23 14.43
N CYS A 198 -2.63 31.19 14.74
CA CYS A 198 -2.12 30.72 16.02
C CYS A 198 -1.51 31.94 16.72
N ASP A 199 -2.25 32.48 17.68
CA ASP A 199 -1.74 33.53 18.56
C ASP A 199 -0.54 33.04 19.38
N ASN A 200 0.40 33.97 19.55
CA ASN A 200 1.55 34.04 20.47
C ASN A 200 2.81 33.22 20.16
N ASP A 201 3.70 33.78 19.34
CA ASP A 201 4.86 34.50 19.92
C ASP A 201 5.50 35.44 18.89
N MET A 202 5.43 36.75 19.15
CA MET A 202 6.09 37.79 18.37
C MET A 202 7.61 37.71 18.55
N ARG A 203 8.33 37.36 17.48
CA ARG A 203 9.68 37.86 17.22
C ARG A 203 9.80 38.29 15.78
N GLU A 204 10.05 39.59 15.59
CA GLU A 204 10.30 40.23 14.30
C GLU A 204 11.48 39.56 13.60
N VAL A 205 11.27 39.07 12.38
CA VAL A 205 12.34 38.78 11.43
C VAL A 205 12.12 39.73 10.25
N SER A 206 13.15 40.52 9.95
CA SER A 206 13.19 41.61 8.98
C SER A 206 12.85 41.17 7.55
N GLN A 207 12.20 42.08 6.80
CA GLN A 207 11.62 41.90 5.46
C GLN A 207 12.58 41.56 4.29
N GLU A 208 13.84 41.21 4.52
CA GLU A 208 14.80 40.97 3.41
C GLU A 208 15.11 39.50 3.09
N ASP A 209 14.67 38.53 3.91
CA ASP A 209 14.91 37.09 3.64
C ASP A 209 13.74 36.38 2.92
N ALA A 210 12.62 37.06 2.66
CA ALA A 210 11.38 36.44 2.15
C ALA A 210 11.23 36.46 0.60
N LEU A 211 12.22 36.94 -0.16
CA LEU A 211 12.16 36.98 -1.62
C LEU A 211 13.34 36.26 -2.27
N LYS A 212 13.30 34.93 -2.23
CA LYS A 212 13.76 34.11 -3.36
C LYS A 212 12.71 33.04 -3.63
N PRO A 213 12.04 33.05 -4.79
CA PRO A 213 11.14 31.96 -5.13
C PRO A 213 11.98 30.68 -5.29
N PRO A 214 11.70 29.58 -4.58
CA PRO A 214 12.16 28.29 -5.03
C PRO A 214 11.52 28.05 -6.41
N SER A 215 12.38 27.77 -7.37
CA SER A 215 12.02 27.44 -8.74
C SER A 215 10.95 26.34 -8.75
N THR A 216 9.77 26.67 -9.28
CA THR A 216 8.78 25.75 -9.89
C THR A 216 8.75 24.35 -9.27
N VAL A 217 8.10 24.21 -8.11
CA VAL A 217 7.64 22.89 -7.65
C VAL A 217 6.36 22.59 -8.41
N ASP A 218 6.47 21.72 -9.40
CA ASP A 218 5.36 21.23 -10.20
C ASP A 218 4.32 20.54 -9.29
N SER A 219 3.06 20.63 -9.67
CA SER A 219 1.91 20.18 -8.89
C SER A 219 2.08 18.77 -8.29
N GLY A 220 1.88 18.67 -6.97
CA GLY A 220 2.20 17.51 -6.14
C GLY A 220 1.77 16.16 -6.73
N THR A 221 2.76 15.38 -7.14
CA THR A 221 2.57 14.02 -7.65
C THR A 221 2.54 13.03 -6.49
N VAL A 222 1.37 12.82 -5.89
CA VAL A 222 1.15 11.70 -4.95
C VAL A 222 1.34 10.41 -5.75
N THR A 223 2.30 9.57 -5.39
CA THR A 223 2.66 8.41 -6.21
C THR A 223 2.55 7.07 -5.46
N PHE A 224 1.93 6.06 -6.08
CA PHE A 224 1.53 4.81 -5.42
C PHE A 224 2.50 3.64 -5.65
N CYS A 225 2.97 3.04 -4.55
CA CYS A 225 3.62 1.73 -4.52
C CYS A 225 2.66 0.73 -3.86
N ILE A 226 2.00 -0.11 -4.66
CA ILE A 226 1.09 -1.13 -4.12
C ILE A 226 1.82 -2.46 -4.07
N PHE A 227 1.70 -3.16 -2.94
CA PHE A 227 2.39 -4.43 -2.69
C PHE A 227 1.45 -5.63 -2.60
N GLY A 228 2.05 -6.81 -2.86
CA GLY A 228 1.90 -8.16 -2.26
C GLY A 228 0.54 -8.73 -1.85
N ALA A 229 -0.37 -7.90 -1.39
CA ALA A 229 -1.66 -8.28 -0.85
C ALA A 229 -2.69 -8.60 -1.93
N VAL A 230 -2.42 -8.37 -3.22
CA VAL A 230 -3.45 -8.36 -4.28
C VAL A 230 -4.22 -9.68 -4.42
N MET A 231 -3.79 -10.76 -3.76
CA MET A 231 -4.20 -12.12 -4.08
C MET A 231 -4.58 -12.93 -2.84
N LYS A 232 -5.88 -13.11 -2.60
CA LYS A 232 -6.40 -13.93 -1.49
C LYS A 232 -6.46 -15.42 -1.89
N HIS A 233 -5.95 -16.32 -1.04
CA HIS A 233 -6.24 -17.75 -1.13
C HIS A 233 -7.59 -18.04 -0.46
N MET A 234 -8.56 -18.56 -1.23
CA MET A 234 -9.88 -18.90 -0.69
C MET A 234 -9.82 -20.13 0.22
N HIS A 235 -10.18 -19.97 1.49
CA HIS A 235 -10.73 -21.06 2.31
C HIS A 235 -12.09 -20.60 2.86
N LYS A 236 -13.14 -21.25 2.32
CA LYS A 236 -14.56 -21.25 2.74
C LYS A 236 -15.31 -19.91 2.75
N ARG A 237 -16.38 -19.85 1.93
CA ARG A 237 -17.43 -18.83 1.96
C ARG A 237 -18.54 -19.24 2.94
N LEU A 238 -19.07 -18.29 3.71
CA LEU A 238 -20.40 -18.38 4.33
C LEU A 238 -21.16 -17.06 4.07
N PRO A 239 -22.51 -17.08 3.99
CA PRO A 239 -23.31 -16.00 3.43
C PRO A 239 -23.73 -14.93 4.46
N ILE A 240 -23.98 -13.71 3.97
CA ILE A 240 -24.50 -12.55 4.72
C ILE A 240 -26.03 -12.47 4.55
N PRO A 241 -26.78 -11.97 5.55
CA PRO A 241 -27.65 -10.81 5.27
C PRO A 241 -27.72 -9.73 6.38
N VAL A 242 -27.70 -8.48 5.91
CA VAL A 242 -28.55 -7.30 6.26
C VAL A 242 -28.44 -6.66 7.66
N LEU A 243 -28.15 -5.34 7.69
CA LEU A 243 -29.13 -4.32 8.14
C LEU A 243 -28.65 -2.88 7.86
N ALA A 244 -29.42 -2.21 7.01
CA ALA A 244 -29.46 -0.77 6.85
C ALA A 244 -30.15 -0.14 8.07
N GLY A 245 -29.57 0.93 8.65
CA GLY A 245 -30.19 1.65 9.77
C GLY A 245 -29.26 2.50 10.65
N ALA A 246 -27.94 2.52 10.42
CA ALA A 246 -27.00 3.20 11.32
C ALA A 246 -26.60 4.64 10.90
N ALA A 247 -26.94 5.11 9.69
CA ALA A 247 -26.38 6.36 9.15
C ALA A 247 -26.95 7.65 9.79
N ALA A 248 -28.18 7.64 10.33
CA ALA A 248 -28.80 8.84 10.90
C ALA A 248 -28.42 9.09 12.37
N LEU A 249 -28.11 8.04 13.13
CA LEU A 249 -27.72 8.16 14.55
C LEU A 249 -26.26 8.61 14.70
N VAL A 250 -25.40 8.16 13.79
CA VAL A 250 -23.97 8.49 13.78
C VAL A 250 -23.74 9.97 13.48
N TRP A 251 -24.54 10.60 12.60
CA TRP A 251 -24.40 12.03 12.31
C TRP A 251 -24.80 12.92 13.50
N HIS A 252 -25.82 12.54 14.28
CA HIS A 252 -26.25 13.29 15.46
C HIS A 252 -25.30 13.10 16.67
N LEU A 253 -24.67 11.92 16.78
CA LEU A 253 -23.62 11.65 17.76
C LEU A 253 -22.29 12.33 17.40
N LEU A 254 -21.93 12.40 16.11
CA LEU A 254 -20.73 13.11 15.63
C LEU A 254 -20.85 14.63 15.79
N TRP A 255 -22.04 15.21 15.58
CA TRP A 255 -22.29 16.63 15.86
C TRP A 255 -22.12 16.98 17.34
N LYS A 256 -22.61 16.12 18.25
CA LYS A 256 -22.43 16.32 19.71
C LYS A 256 -20.99 16.13 20.18
N LEU A 257 -20.24 15.22 19.57
CA LEU A 257 -18.82 14.99 19.90
C LEU A 257 -17.89 16.09 19.37
N CYS A 258 -18.32 16.86 18.37
CA CYS A 258 -17.53 17.98 17.83
C CYS A 258 -17.49 19.22 18.76
N LEU A 259 -18.30 19.25 19.82
CA LEU A 259 -18.35 20.35 20.80
C LEU A 259 -17.52 20.10 22.06
N ASP A 260 -16.99 18.89 22.28
CA ASP A 260 -16.27 18.54 23.50
C ASP A 260 -14.79 18.22 23.20
N ARG A 261 -13.93 19.23 23.40
CA ARG A 261 -12.47 19.16 23.27
C ARG A 261 -11.93 18.04 24.19
N SER A 262 -10.94 17.23 23.83
CA SER A 262 -9.54 17.68 23.84
C SER A 262 -8.51 16.55 23.62
N GLN A 263 -8.89 15.37 23.13
CA GLN A 263 -7.90 14.26 22.95
C GLN A 263 -7.93 13.54 21.59
N GLY A 264 -9.00 13.65 20.80
CA GLY A 264 -9.08 13.03 19.47
C GLY A 264 -8.40 13.84 18.35
N THR A 265 -8.14 15.13 18.59
CA THR A 265 -7.62 16.06 17.58
C THR A 265 -6.13 15.91 17.33
N GLU A 266 -5.33 15.43 18.30
CA GLU A 266 -3.88 15.41 18.15
C GLU A 266 -3.39 14.29 17.20
N THR A 267 -4.01 13.11 17.25
CA THR A 267 -3.69 11.99 16.36
C THR A 267 -4.19 12.25 14.94
N LEU A 268 -5.42 12.75 14.79
CA LEU A 268 -5.96 13.17 13.50
C LEU A 268 -5.17 14.34 12.89
N ASN A 269 -4.74 15.32 13.70
CA ASN A 269 -3.91 16.42 13.22
C ASN A 269 -2.48 15.97 12.89
N LYS A 270 -1.90 14.99 13.60
CA LYS A 270 -0.61 14.39 13.21
C LYS A 270 -0.71 13.65 11.87
N ILE A 271 -1.80 12.91 11.65
CA ILE A 271 -2.07 12.20 10.39
C ILE A 271 -2.31 13.20 9.25
N VAL A 272 -3.16 14.19 9.46
CA VAL A 272 -3.42 15.25 8.47
C VAL A 272 -2.17 16.07 8.20
N TRP A 273 -1.37 16.42 9.22
CA TRP A 273 -0.12 17.14 9.05
C TRP A 273 0.92 16.32 8.28
N LYS A 274 1.10 15.04 8.60
CA LYS A 274 2.03 14.16 7.89
C LYS A 274 1.59 13.91 6.44
N ILE A 275 0.28 13.85 6.18
CA ILE A 275 -0.30 13.82 4.82
C ILE A 275 -0.16 15.17 4.11
N GLN A 276 -0.16 16.30 4.82
CA GLN A 276 0.03 17.65 4.29
C GLN A 276 1.48 17.98 3.92
N GLN A 277 2.46 17.26 4.49
CA GLN A 277 3.90 17.43 4.20
C GLN A 277 4.45 16.50 3.09
N ILE A 278 3.64 15.56 2.61
CA ILE A 278 3.87 14.71 1.41
C ILE A 278 3.38 15.45 0.17
#